data_AF-A0A951K5U9-F1
#
_entry.id   AF-A0A951K5U9-F1
#
_cell.length_a   1.000
_cell.length_b   1.000
_cell.length_c   1.000
_cell.angle_alpha   90.00
_cell.angle_beta   90.00
_cell.angle_gamma   90.00
#
_symmetry.space_group_name_H-M   'P 1'
#
loop_
_entity.id
_entity.type
_entity.pdbx_description
1 polymer ?
#
loop_
_entity_poly.entity_id
_entity_poly.type
_entity_poly.pdbx_seq_one_letter_code
_entity_poly.pdbx_strand_id
1 'polypeptide(L)'
;MSGQERDLAEVIAINRPSRRRCVQPLPTGGRCRNWAGPSGRCRIHETDEPPPAAVDPSREASTDPSRVEEFVAGVLSFLRRRITGAYDIDVFGFDRDLTEQVILPLARPLYQSYFRVRTTGLEHVPDTGGALLVANHAGALPFDAIMTKIALLDEHPAHRNLRELAADLALRLPVVGALARKTGNTLAHDDDAVRLLKDGELVGVWPEGFKGIGKPFSQRYKLERFGRGGYVRVALRAGTPIIPVAIIGSEETYPIVGNVRWLARLLDLPYFPITWQFPLLGPLGLLPLPSRWFIEFGAPIAVTGLPPDAADDPMLVLELSERVRDTVQQMLYRNLMGRRSVFL
;
A
#
# COMPACT_ATOMS: atom_id res chain seq x y z
N MET A 1 -43.59 57.12 -27.99
CA MET A 1 -43.02 56.51 -26.78
C MET A 1 -43.12 55.00 -26.97
N SER A 2 -42.30 54.46 -27.89
CA SER A 2 -41.05 53.72 -27.60
C SER A 2 -41.37 52.41 -26.85
N GLY A 3 -41.49 51.26 -27.51
CA GLY A 3 -40.47 50.66 -28.37
C GLY A 3 -39.46 49.81 -27.58
N GLN A 4 -39.77 49.47 -26.33
CA GLN A 4 -38.82 48.79 -25.43
C GLN A 4 -39.54 47.96 -24.35
N GLU A 5 -40.37 46.98 -24.73
CA GLU A 5 -40.94 46.06 -23.72
C GLU A 5 -41.44 44.70 -24.26
N ARG A 6 -41.10 44.34 -25.51
CA ARG A 6 -41.56 43.08 -26.13
C ARG A 6 -40.43 42.16 -26.62
N ASP A 7 -39.23 42.28 -26.04
CA ASP A 7 -38.06 41.55 -26.56
C ASP A 7 -37.17 40.92 -25.49
N LEU A 8 -37.79 40.28 -24.49
CA LEU A 8 -37.07 39.51 -23.45
C LEU A 8 -37.71 38.14 -23.13
N ALA A 9 -38.54 37.61 -24.03
CA ALA A 9 -39.17 36.29 -23.86
C ALA A 9 -38.79 35.26 -24.93
N GLU A 10 -37.73 35.51 -25.70
CA GLU A 10 -37.24 34.58 -26.72
C GLU A 10 -35.75 34.25 -26.48
N VAL A 11 -35.48 33.60 -25.35
CA VAL A 11 -34.16 33.02 -25.04
C VAL A 11 -34.35 31.55 -24.74
N ILE A 12 -34.03 30.73 -25.76
CA ILE A 12 -33.74 29.29 -25.68
C ILE A 12 -34.90 28.47 -25.11
N ALA A 13 -35.77 27.96 -25.99
CA ALA A 13 -36.54 26.77 -25.70
C ALA A 13 -35.55 25.61 -25.43
N ILE A 14 -35.18 25.42 -24.16
CA ILE A 14 -34.48 24.21 -23.72
C ILE A 14 -35.46 23.08 -23.97
N ASN A 15 -35.26 22.37 -25.08
CA ASN A 15 -35.90 21.12 -25.39
C ASN A 15 -35.57 20.16 -24.23
N ARG A 16 -36.45 20.08 -23.22
CA ARG A 16 -36.28 19.17 -22.09
C ARG A 16 -36.53 17.78 -22.65
N PRO A 17 -35.51 16.93 -22.86
CA PRO A 17 -35.76 15.59 -23.34
C PRO A 17 -36.73 14.91 -22.37
N SER A 18 -37.75 14.23 -22.90
CA SER A 18 -38.70 13.47 -22.09
C SER A 18 -37.91 12.59 -21.12
N ARG A 19 -37.93 12.92 -19.83
CA ARG A 19 -37.14 12.20 -18.83
C ARG A 19 -37.77 10.83 -18.62
N ARG A 20 -37.30 9.83 -19.38
CA ARG A 20 -37.72 8.44 -19.21
C ARG A 20 -36.96 7.83 -18.03
N ARG A 21 -37.64 6.97 -17.27
CA ARG A 21 -37.02 6.20 -16.19
C ARG A 21 -36.21 5.05 -16.79
N CYS A 22 -35.17 4.65 -16.08
CA CYS A 22 -34.36 3.49 -16.45
C CYS A 22 -35.22 2.23 -16.58
N VAL A 23 -35.01 1.48 -17.65
CA VAL A 23 -35.79 0.27 -17.97
C VAL A 23 -35.35 -0.98 -17.19
N GLN A 24 -34.25 -0.92 -16.44
CA GLN A 24 -33.69 -2.07 -15.72
C GLN A 24 -34.51 -2.40 -14.46
N PRO A 25 -34.95 -3.66 -14.29
CA PRO A 25 -35.55 -4.13 -13.05
C PRO A 25 -34.48 -4.29 -11.95
N LEU A 26 -34.81 -3.92 -10.72
CA LEU A 26 -33.97 -4.13 -9.55
C LEU A 26 -34.04 -5.59 -9.10
N PRO A 27 -32.98 -6.16 -8.48
CA PRO A 27 -32.98 -7.52 -7.95
C PRO A 27 -34.11 -7.80 -6.93
N THR A 28 -34.61 -6.75 -6.28
CA THR A 28 -35.72 -6.80 -5.31
C THR A 28 -37.12 -6.74 -5.94
N GLY A 29 -37.23 -6.82 -7.28
CA GLY A 29 -38.49 -6.84 -8.02
C GLY A 29 -39.10 -5.46 -8.33
N GLY A 30 -38.45 -4.36 -7.93
CA GLY A 30 -38.88 -2.99 -8.22
C GLY A 30 -38.32 -2.42 -9.53
N ARG A 31 -38.86 -1.31 -10.03
CA ARG A 31 -38.29 -0.56 -11.17
C ARG A 31 -37.23 0.43 -10.71
N CYS A 32 -36.13 0.54 -11.45
CA CYS A 32 -35.09 1.53 -11.19
C CYS A 32 -35.66 2.96 -11.25
N ARG A 33 -35.39 3.77 -10.20
CA ARG A 33 -35.86 5.15 -10.12
C ARG A 33 -34.92 6.16 -10.79
N ASN A 34 -33.75 5.74 -11.27
CA ASN A 34 -32.81 6.65 -11.92
C ASN A 34 -33.29 7.06 -13.32
N TRP A 35 -32.83 8.23 -13.79
CA TRP A 35 -33.11 8.71 -15.13
C TRP A 35 -32.30 7.93 -16.17
N ALA A 36 -32.95 7.59 -17.28
CA ALA A 36 -32.31 6.91 -18.39
C ALA A 36 -31.43 7.89 -19.19
N GLY A 37 -30.26 7.41 -19.62
CA GLY A 37 -29.49 8.00 -20.71
C GLY A 37 -30.05 7.61 -22.08
N PRO A 38 -29.32 7.91 -23.17
CA PRO A 38 -29.74 7.59 -24.54
C PRO A 38 -30.03 6.11 -24.78
N SER A 39 -29.38 5.22 -24.04
CA SER A 39 -29.53 3.76 -24.09
C SER A 39 -30.83 3.23 -23.45
N GLY A 40 -31.63 4.09 -22.82
CA GLY A 40 -32.76 3.66 -21.99
C GLY A 40 -32.37 3.14 -20.60
N ARG A 41 -31.07 2.97 -20.32
CA ARG A 41 -30.52 2.56 -19.03
C ARG A 41 -29.91 3.76 -18.30
N CYS A 42 -29.84 3.70 -16.97
CA CYS A 42 -29.12 4.73 -16.20
C CYS A 42 -27.64 4.40 -16.15
N ARG A 43 -26.81 5.39 -15.82
CA ARG A 43 -25.34 5.27 -15.72
C ARG A 43 -24.86 4.08 -14.88
N ILE A 44 -25.65 3.64 -13.91
CA ILE A 44 -25.33 2.48 -13.05
C ILE A 44 -25.52 1.16 -13.81
N HIS A 45 -26.58 1.04 -14.62
CA HIS A 45 -26.91 -0.17 -15.38
C HIS A 45 -26.31 -0.19 -16.81
N GLU A 46 -25.57 0.85 -17.19
CA GLU A 46 -24.74 0.85 -18.40
C GLU A 46 -23.39 0.17 -18.16
N THR A 47 -22.95 0.10 -16.91
CA THR A 47 -21.66 -0.47 -16.47
C THR A 47 -21.77 -1.89 -15.91
N ASP A 48 -22.93 -2.54 -16.05
CA ASP A 48 -23.11 -3.93 -15.61
C ASP A 48 -22.41 -4.89 -16.60
N GLU A 49 -21.08 -4.89 -16.57
CA GLU A 49 -20.37 -6.15 -16.58
C GLU A 49 -20.88 -6.91 -15.35
N PRO A 50 -21.42 -8.14 -15.52
CA PRO A 50 -22.06 -8.82 -14.41
C PRO A 50 -21.08 -8.87 -13.25
N PRO A 51 -21.49 -8.55 -12.00
CA PRO A 51 -20.65 -8.81 -10.85
C PRO A 51 -20.20 -10.27 -10.96
N PRO A 52 -18.91 -10.59 -10.72
CA PRO A 52 -18.48 -11.98 -10.71
C PRO A 52 -19.47 -12.74 -9.84
N ALA A 53 -20.05 -13.80 -10.40
CA ALA A 53 -21.13 -14.55 -9.76
C ALA A 53 -20.76 -14.74 -8.30
N ALA A 54 -21.70 -14.41 -7.39
CA ALA A 54 -21.51 -14.62 -5.97
C ALA A 54 -20.97 -16.04 -5.78
N VAL A 55 -19.70 -16.13 -5.35
CA VAL A 55 -19.07 -17.41 -5.07
C VAL A 55 -19.89 -18.00 -3.95
N ASP A 56 -20.59 -19.08 -4.27
CA ASP A 56 -21.30 -19.90 -3.31
C ASP A 56 -20.27 -20.38 -2.27
N PRO A 57 -20.31 -19.90 -1.01
CA PRO A 57 -19.32 -20.27 -0.01
C PRO A 57 -19.41 -21.77 0.36
N SER A 58 -20.44 -22.48 -0.11
CA SER A 58 -20.54 -23.94 0.02
C SER A 58 -19.88 -24.72 -1.14
N ARG A 59 -19.39 -24.05 -2.20
CA ARG A 59 -18.65 -24.67 -3.32
C ARG A 59 -17.12 -24.59 -3.22
N GLU A 60 -16.57 -23.72 -2.38
CA GLU A 60 -15.11 -23.64 -2.12
C GLU A 60 -14.60 -24.60 -1.03
N ALA A 61 -15.50 -25.31 -0.35
CA ALA A 61 -15.15 -26.37 0.60
C ALA A 61 -15.01 -27.75 -0.07
N SER A 62 -14.65 -27.79 -1.37
CA SER A 62 -14.12 -29.00 -1.98
C SER A 62 -12.60 -28.97 -1.90
N THR A 63 -12.02 -29.91 -1.17
CA THR A 63 -10.59 -30.20 -1.20
C THR A 63 -10.23 -30.69 -2.59
N ASP A 64 -9.93 -29.75 -3.49
CA ASP A 64 -9.38 -30.02 -4.80
C ASP A 64 -8.01 -30.72 -4.64
N PRO A 65 -7.89 -32.00 -5.05
CA PRO A 65 -6.65 -32.76 -4.91
C PRO A 65 -5.46 -32.07 -5.59
N SER A 66 -5.71 -31.35 -6.68
CA SER A 66 -4.66 -30.70 -7.47
C SER A 66 -3.96 -29.57 -6.70
N ARG A 67 -4.69 -28.76 -5.92
CA ARG A 67 -4.10 -27.71 -5.07
C ARG A 67 -3.27 -28.28 -3.93
N VAL A 68 -3.71 -29.41 -3.37
CA VAL A 68 -2.96 -30.11 -2.31
C VAL A 68 -1.68 -30.71 -2.89
N GLU A 69 -1.75 -31.31 -4.07
CA GLU A 69 -0.59 -31.82 -4.80
C GLU A 69 0.41 -30.71 -5.15
N GLU A 70 -0.05 -29.57 -5.67
CA GLU A 70 0.79 -28.40 -5.96
C GLU A 70 1.47 -27.85 -4.70
N PHE A 71 0.72 -27.74 -3.59
CA PHE A 71 1.28 -27.29 -2.31
C PHE A 71 2.32 -28.28 -1.78
N VAL A 72 2.01 -29.58 -1.78
CA VAL A 72 2.94 -30.63 -1.32
C VAL A 72 4.18 -30.69 -2.20
N ALA A 73 4.05 -30.59 -3.53
CA ALA A 73 5.17 -30.51 -4.46
C ALA A 73 6.03 -29.26 -4.20
N GLY A 74 5.39 -28.11 -3.94
CA GLY A 74 6.06 -26.88 -3.53
C GLY A 74 6.89 -27.06 -2.26
N VAL A 75 6.28 -27.60 -1.20
CA VAL A 75 6.95 -27.87 0.08
C VAL A 75 8.10 -28.88 -0.07
N LEU A 76 7.91 -29.97 -0.81
CA LEU A 76 8.97 -30.96 -1.07
C LEU A 76 10.13 -30.35 -1.87
N SER A 77 9.83 -29.50 -2.85
CA SER A 77 10.86 -28.82 -3.64
C SER A 77 11.67 -27.83 -2.78
N PHE A 78 11.00 -27.09 -1.90
CA PHE A 78 11.62 -26.20 -0.93
C PHE A 78 12.51 -26.97 0.04
N LEU A 79 11.99 -28.03 0.67
CA LEU A 79 12.74 -28.88 1.58
C LEU A 79 13.95 -29.52 0.90
N ARG A 80 13.80 -29.99 -0.35
CA ARG A 80 14.90 -30.51 -1.15
C ARG A 80 15.98 -29.45 -1.33
N ARG A 81 15.64 -28.25 -1.82
CA ARG A 81 16.61 -27.15 -1.98
C ARG A 81 17.32 -26.82 -0.68
N ARG A 82 16.59 -26.82 0.44
CA ARG A 82 17.15 -26.57 1.77
C ARG A 82 18.15 -27.63 2.21
N ILE A 83 17.82 -28.90 2.01
CA ILE A 83 18.68 -30.04 2.38
C ILE A 83 19.90 -30.10 1.47
N THR A 84 19.74 -29.82 0.17
CA THR A 84 20.85 -29.86 -0.79
C THR A 84 21.72 -28.60 -0.75
N GLY A 85 21.36 -27.58 0.04
CA GLY A 85 22.05 -26.28 0.06
C GLY A 85 21.91 -25.49 -1.25
N ALA A 86 20.92 -25.83 -2.08
CA ALA A 86 20.68 -25.20 -3.38
C ALA A 86 19.76 -23.97 -3.23
N TYR A 87 20.12 -23.07 -2.33
CA TYR A 87 19.47 -21.78 -2.10
C TYR A 87 20.56 -20.73 -1.90
N ASP A 88 20.29 -19.50 -2.31
CA ASP A 88 21.23 -18.40 -2.16
C ASP A 88 20.78 -17.47 -1.04
N ILE A 89 21.75 -17.03 -0.22
CA ILE A 89 21.56 -15.99 0.77
C ILE A 89 22.52 -14.87 0.41
N ASP A 90 21.95 -13.71 0.09
CA ASP A 90 22.80 -12.58 -0.30
C ASP A 90 23.63 -12.04 0.86
N VAL A 91 24.55 -11.13 0.55
CA VAL A 91 25.44 -10.46 1.50
C VAL A 91 24.70 -9.67 2.59
N PHE A 92 23.41 -9.41 2.42
CA PHE A 92 22.55 -8.72 3.39
C PHE A 92 21.70 -9.70 4.22
N GLY A 93 21.80 -11.00 3.96
CA GLY A 93 21.09 -12.05 4.67
C GLY A 93 19.73 -12.42 4.08
N PHE A 94 19.42 -11.97 2.86
CA PHE A 94 18.15 -12.25 2.19
C PHE A 94 18.11 -13.66 1.63
N ASP A 95 17.10 -14.40 2.07
CA ASP A 95 16.81 -15.74 1.63
C ASP A 95 15.58 -15.67 0.71
N ARG A 96 15.84 -15.54 -0.60
CA ARG A 96 14.78 -15.39 -1.61
C ARG A 96 13.83 -16.59 -1.60
N ASP A 97 14.40 -17.79 -1.57
CA ASP A 97 13.65 -19.06 -1.59
C ASP A 97 12.70 -19.16 -0.38
N LEU A 98 13.20 -18.89 0.83
CA LEU A 98 12.39 -18.86 2.04
C LEU A 98 11.31 -17.77 2.00
N THR A 99 11.64 -16.60 1.48
CA THR A 99 10.72 -15.47 1.46
C THR A 99 9.55 -15.73 0.52
N GLU A 100 9.84 -16.13 -0.73
CA GLU A 100 8.83 -16.31 -1.78
C GLU A 100 7.98 -17.56 -1.57
N GLN A 101 8.53 -18.62 -0.96
CA GLN A 101 7.85 -19.92 -0.88
C GLN A 101 7.23 -20.23 0.48
N VAL A 102 7.67 -19.55 1.55
CA VAL A 102 7.18 -19.80 2.90
C VAL A 102 6.60 -18.55 3.51
N ILE A 103 7.39 -17.48 3.64
CA ILE A 103 6.98 -16.33 4.45
C ILE A 103 5.83 -15.55 3.80
N LEU A 104 5.98 -15.14 2.54
CA LEU A 104 4.95 -14.37 1.85
C LEU A 104 3.69 -15.17 1.58
N PRO A 105 3.75 -16.45 1.15
CA PRO A 105 2.55 -17.28 1.02
C PRO A 105 1.75 -17.43 2.32
N LEU A 106 2.40 -17.52 3.49
CA LEU A 106 1.71 -17.55 4.78
C LEU A 106 1.05 -16.20 5.12
N ALA A 107 1.57 -15.08 4.61
CA ALA A 107 1.00 -13.75 4.79
C ALA A 107 -0.06 -13.38 3.73
N ARG A 108 -0.13 -14.07 2.59
CA ARG A 108 -1.11 -13.81 1.51
C ARG A 108 -2.57 -13.80 1.95
N PRO A 109 -3.06 -14.65 2.87
CA PRO A 109 -4.44 -14.56 3.34
C PRO A 109 -4.77 -13.22 4.01
N LEU A 110 -3.77 -12.60 4.67
CA LEU A 110 -3.93 -11.25 5.22
C LEU A 110 -4.11 -10.23 4.10
N TYR A 111 -3.33 -10.36 3.03
CA TYR A 111 -3.40 -9.47 1.86
C TYR A 111 -4.73 -9.61 1.09
N GLN A 112 -5.07 -10.84 0.69
CA GLN A 112 -6.18 -11.11 -0.25
C GLN A 112 -7.54 -11.07 0.44
N SER A 113 -7.67 -11.68 1.62
CA SER A 113 -8.98 -11.94 2.25
C SER A 113 -9.24 -11.06 3.47
N TYR A 114 -8.23 -10.81 4.29
CA TYR A 114 -8.40 -10.04 5.52
C TYR A 114 -8.45 -8.53 5.25
N PHE A 115 -7.35 -7.99 4.71
CA PHE A 115 -7.21 -6.58 4.35
C PHE A 115 -7.73 -6.26 2.95
N ARG A 116 -7.95 -7.29 2.10
CA ARG A 116 -8.52 -7.14 0.75
C ARG A 116 -7.83 -6.02 -0.02
N VAL A 117 -6.49 -6.09 -0.04
CA VAL A 117 -5.63 -5.08 -0.61
C VAL A 117 -5.93 -4.95 -2.11
N ARG A 118 -5.96 -3.70 -2.59
CA ARG A 118 -6.04 -3.36 -4.01
C ARG A 118 -4.86 -2.47 -4.36
N THR A 119 -4.23 -2.74 -5.49
CA THR A 119 -3.10 -1.97 -5.97
C THR A 119 -3.43 -1.22 -7.26
N THR A 120 -2.75 -0.10 -7.48
CA THR A 120 -2.75 0.62 -8.75
C THR A 120 -1.39 1.27 -8.98
N GLY A 121 -1.03 1.54 -10.24
CA GLY A 121 0.19 2.27 -10.56
C GLY A 121 1.47 1.43 -10.53
N LEU A 122 1.34 0.10 -10.46
CA LEU A 122 2.49 -0.82 -10.48
C LEU A 122 3.33 -0.65 -11.75
N GLU A 123 2.73 -0.16 -12.84
CA GLU A 123 3.42 0.20 -14.09
C GLU A 123 4.48 1.32 -13.92
N HIS A 124 4.45 2.07 -12.82
CA HIS A 124 5.48 3.06 -12.49
C HIS A 124 6.73 2.44 -11.85
N VAL A 125 6.62 1.19 -11.37
CA VAL A 125 7.75 0.43 -10.85
C VAL A 125 8.48 -0.22 -12.03
N PRO A 126 9.81 -0.11 -12.11
CA PRO A 126 10.53 -0.63 -13.27
C PRO A 126 10.61 -2.16 -13.21
N ASP A 127 10.53 -2.81 -14.38
CA ASP A 127 10.74 -4.27 -14.50
C ASP A 127 12.19 -4.68 -14.17
N THR A 128 13.16 -3.81 -14.48
CA THR A 128 14.59 -4.03 -14.22
C THR A 128 15.25 -2.77 -13.69
N GLY A 129 16.38 -2.91 -12.98
CA GLY A 129 17.06 -1.78 -12.35
C GLY A 129 16.41 -1.37 -11.02
N GLY A 130 17.11 -0.49 -10.30
CA GLY A 130 16.76 -0.10 -8.95
C GLY A 130 15.81 1.09 -8.89
N ALA A 131 14.96 1.11 -7.87
CA ALA A 131 14.10 2.24 -7.56
C ALA A 131 13.88 2.34 -6.05
N LEU A 132 13.79 3.57 -5.55
CA LEU A 132 13.52 3.84 -4.14
C LEU A 132 12.03 4.11 -3.94
N LEU A 133 11.33 3.18 -3.31
CA LEU A 133 9.93 3.31 -2.95
C LEU A 133 9.81 4.06 -1.62
N VAL A 134 9.06 5.15 -1.62
CA VAL A 134 8.88 6.02 -0.45
C VAL A 134 7.41 6.03 -0.05
N ALA A 135 7.10 5.42 1.09
CA ALA A 135 5.74 5.20 1.55
C ALA A 135 5.42 5.93 2.86
N ASN A 136 4.13 6.23 3.07
CA ASN A 136 3.62 6.63 4.39
C ASN A 136 3.62 5.44 5.36
N HIS A 137 3.83 5.71 6.65
CA HIS A 137 3.96 4.67 7.69
C HIS A 137 2.87 4.73 8.74
N ALA A 138 2.25 3.60 9.03
CA ALA A 138 1.00 3.59 9.80
C ALA A 138 0.66 2.24 10.44
N GLY A 139 -0.23 2.30 11.43
CA GLY A 139 -0.98 1.11 11.88
C GLY A 139 -0.36 0.33 13.03
N ALA A 140 0.39 0.97 13.93
CA ALA A 140 1.01 0.39 15.15
C ALA A 140 2.01 -0.77 14.96
N LEU A 141 1.85 -1.57 13.91
CA LEU A 141 2.71 -2.66 13.47
C LEU A 141 2.96 -2.50 11.96
N PRO A 142 4.13 -2.90 11.45
CA PRO A 142 4.56 -2.63 10.08
C PRO A 142 3.91 -3.58 9.05
N PHE A 143 2.58 -3.72 9.08
CA PHE A 143 1.84 -4.50 8.10
C PHE A 143 1.87 -3.82 6.72
N ASP A 144 1.99 -2.49 6.67
CA ASP A 144 2.17 -1.71 5.45
C ASP A 144 3.35 -2.21 4.62
N ALA A 145 4.52 -2.34 5.22
CA ALA A 145 5.71 -2.96 4.64
C ALA A 145 5.44 -4.36 4.05
N ILE A 146 4.83 -5.25 4.84
CA ILE A 146 4.54 -6.63 4.41
C ILE A 146 3.55 -6.64 3.23
N MET A 147 2.49 -5.83 3.28
CA MET A 147 1.51 -5.79 2.19
C MET A 147 2.12 -5.19 0.91
N THR A 148 3.02 -4.20 1.02
CA THR A 148 3.76 -3.68 -0.14
C THR A 148 4.67 -4.74 -0.76
N LYS A 149 5.35 -5.58 0.05
CA LYS A 149 6.12 -6.73 -0.45
C LYS A 149 5.26 -7.69 -1.26
N ILE A 150 4.09 -8.07 -0.73
CA ILE A 150 3.17 -8.98 -1.42
C ILE A 150 2.66 -8.34 -2.72
N ALA A 151 2.29 -7.06 -2.70
CA ALA A 151 1.86 -6.34 -3.90
C ALA A 151 2.91 -6.39 -5.02
N LEU A 152 4.19 -6.13 -4.69
CA LEU A 152 5.27 -6.15 -5.68
C LEU A 152 5.61 -7.56 -6.16
N LEU A 153 5.59 -8.56 -5.28
CA LEU A 153 5.91 -9.93 -5.68
C LEU A 153 4.77 -10.57 -6.49
N ASP A 154 3.52 -10.39 -6.06
CA ASP A 154 2.40 -11.14 -6.63
C ASP A 154 1.73 -10.41 -7.81
N GLU A 155 1.72 -9.07 -7.83
CA GLU A 155 0.95 -8.28 -8.82
C GLU A 155 1.83 -7.51 -9.82
N HIS A 156 3.10 -7.25 -9.52
CA HIS A 156 4.00 -6.62 -10.48
C HIS A 156 4.36 -7.62 -11.61
N PRO A 157 4.35 -7.23 -12.90
CA PRO A 157 4.65 -8.15 -14.01
C PRO A 157 6.00 -8.88 -13.89
N ALA A 158 7.02 -8.16 -13.40
CA ALA A 158 8.35 -8.72 -13.15
C ALA A 158 8.56 -9.40 -11.77
N HIS A 159 7.50 -9.58 -10.96
CA HIS A 159 7.55 -10.26 -9.65
C HIS A 159 8.71 -9.80 -8.76
N ARG A 160 8.79 -8.49 -8.51
CA ARG A 160 9.96 -7.86 -7.88
C ARG A 160 9.95 -8.03 -6.36
N ASN A 161 11.11 -8.29 -5.77
CA ASN A 161 11.29 -8.28 -4.31
C ASN A 161 11.58 -6.86 -3.82
N LEU A 162 11.11 -6.54 -2.61
CA LEU A 162 11.38 -5.27 -1.93
C LEU A 162 12.40 -5.46 -0.80
N ARG A 163 13.47 -4.66 -0.82
CA ARG A 163 14.49 -4.57 0.23
C ARG A 163 14.14 -3.41 1.15
N GLU A 164 13.75 -3.65 2.40
CA GLU A 164 13.31 -2.55 3.27
C GLU A 164 14.47 -2.00 4.11
N LEU A 165 14.52 -0.69 4.26
CA LEU A 165 15.40 -0.03 5.22
C LEU A 165 14.69 -0.02 6.58
N ALA A 166 15.01 -1.02 7.41
CA ALA A 166 14.37 -1.22 8.70
C ALA A 166 15.04 -0.41 9.81
N ALA A 167 14.22 0.00 10.78
CA ALA A 167 14.71 0.64 11.99
C ALA A 167 15.52 -0.36 12.84
N ASP A 168 16.59 0.13 13.46
CA ASP A 168 17.53 -0.67 14.27
C ASP A 168 16.83 -1.50 15.36
N LEU A 169 15.82 -0.92 16.03
CA LEU A 169 15.03 -1.64 17.04
C LEU A 169 14.38 -2.92 16.48
N ALA A 170 13.81 -2.90 15.27
CA ALA A 170 13.16 -4.06 14.68
C ALA A 170 14.18 -5.19 14.40
N LEU A 171 15.41 -4.83 14.06
CA LEU A 171 16.49 -5.77 13.74
C LEU A 171 17.18 -6.34 14.99
N ARG A 172 17.02 -5.69 16.14
CA ARG A 172 17.50 -6.15 17.46
C ARG A 172 16.54 -7.09 18.17
N LEU A 173 15.25 -7.10 17.83
CA LEU A 173 14.27 -7.98 18.46
C LEU A 173 14.54 -9.47 18.10
N PRO A 174 14.50 -10.39 19.08
CA PRO A 174 14.69 -11.81 18.81
C PRO A 174 13.57 -12.33 17.91
N VAL A 175 13.90 -13.27 17.02
CA VAL A 175 13.02 -13.83 15.97
C VAL A 175 12.63 -12.80 14.90
N VAL A 176 12.06 -11.65 15.27
CA VAL A 176 11.66 -10.57 14.35
C VAL A 176 12.85 -10.09 13.54
N GLY A 177 13.97 -9.77 14.16
CA GLY A 177 15.16 -9.31 13.46
C GLY A 177 15.78 -10.37 12.54
N ALA A 178 15.67 -11.65 12.91
CA ALA A 178 16.13 -12.75 12.07
C ALA A 178 15.23 -12.95 10.83
N LEU A 179 13.91 -12.87 11.00
CA LEU A 179 12.95 -12.91 9.89
C LEU A 179 13.04 -11.67 9.01
N ALA A 180 13.21 -10.49 9.59
CA ALA A 180 13.39 -9.25 8.86
C ALA A 180 14.62 -9.34 7.94
N ARG A 181 15.78 -9.79 8.43
CA ARG A 181 16.98 -10.00 7.59
C ARG A 181 16.73 -11.01 6.48
N LYS A 182 16.16 -12.17 6.83
CA LYS A 182 15.83 -13.24 5.86
C LYS A 182 14.84 -12.80 4.79
N THR A 183 13.94 -11.86 5.09
CA THR A 183 12.97 -11.28 4.16
C THR A 183 13.49 -10.03 3.47
N GLY A 184 14.78 -9.72 3.61
CA GLY A 184 15.46 -8.68 2.83
C GLY A 184 15.55 -7.31 3.48
N ASN A 185 15.25 -7.22 4.76
CA ASN A 185 15.36 -5.96 5.49
C ASN A 185 16.81 -5.73 5.89
N THR A 186 17.30 -4.54 5.56
CA THR A 186 18.66 -4.09 5.87
C THR A 186 18.61 -2.95 6.86
N LEU A 187 19.73 -2.71 7.55
CA LEU A 187 19.85 -1.52 8.38
C LEU A 187 19.73 -0.29 7.49
N ALA A 188 19.13 0.77 8.01
CA ALA A 188 19.04 2.05 7.33
C ALA A 188 20.41 2.77 7.31
N HIS A 189 21.39 2.16 6.65
CA HIS A 189 22.70 2.76 6.34
C HIS A 189 22.72 3.19 4.86
N ASP A 190 23.13 4.43 4.61
CA ASP A 190 23.05 5.02 3.27
C ASP A 190 23.86 4.22 2.24
N ASP A 191 25.07 3.76 2.58
CA ASP A 191 25.93 3.00 1.67
C ASP A 191 25.35 1.65 1.24
N ASP A 192 24.70 0.94 2.17
CA ASP A 192 24.04 -0.34 1.88
C ASP A 192 22.84 -0.13 0.96
N ALA A 193 22.05 0.92 1.22
CA ALA A 193 20.91 1.28 0.39
C ALA A 193 21.35 1.70 -1.03
N VAL A 194 22.44 2.48 -1.15
CA VAL A 194 23.03 2.84 -2.44
C VAL A 194 23.51 1.60 -3.19
N ARG A 195 24.17 0.65 -2.50
CA ARG A 195 24.61 -0.60 -3.12
C ARG A 195 23.44 -1.40 -3.68
N LEU A 196 22.40 -1.64 -2.87
CA LEU A 196 21.19 -2.35 -3.30
C LEU A 196 20.54 -1.71 -4.54
N LEU A 197 20.38 -0.39 -4.52
CA LEU A 197 19.79 0.35 -5.64
C LEU A 197 20.64 0.22 -6.92
N LYS A 198 21.98 0.30 -6.80
CA LYS A 198 22.90 0.13 -7.94
C LYS A 198 22.93 -1.31 -8.47
N ASP A 199 22.74 -2.29 -7.61
CA ASP A 199 22.62 -3.71 -7.98
C ASP A 199 21.26 -4.03 -8.65
N GLY A 200 20.39 -3.02 -8.78
CA GLY A 200 19.13 -3.14 -9.48
C GLY A 200 17.97 -3.60 -8.60
N GLU A 201 18.10 -3.54 -7.28
CA GLU A 201 17.04 -3.95 -6.34
C GLU A 201 16.03 -2.82 -6.07
N LEU A 202 14.78 -3.18 -5.74
CA LEU A 202 13.81 -2.21 -5.23
C LEU A 202 14.07 -1.99 -3.74
N VAL A 203 14.28 -0.75 -3.32
CA VAL A 203 14.49 -0.42 -1.91
C VAL A 203 13.28 0.35 -1.36
N GLY A 204 12.74 -0.09 -0.22
CA GLY A 204 11.59 0.53 0.43
C GLY A 204 12.00 1.32 1.67
N VAL A 205 11.47 2.53 1.80
CA VAL A 205 11.66 3.38 2.98
C VAL A 205 10.34 4.05 3.41
N TRP A 206 10.21 4.21 4.72
CA TRP A 206 9.07 4.82 5.39
C TRP A 206 9.54 6.04 6.21
N PRO A 207 9.70 7.22 5.59
CA PRO A 207 10.45 8.33 6.19
C PRO A 207 9.82 8.94 7.45
N GLU A 208 8.53 8.70 7.71
CA GLU A 208 7.88 9.09 8.98
C GLU A 208 8.44 8.31 10.17
N GLY A 209 8.96 7.09 9.93
CA GLY A 209 9.50 6.20 10.95
C GLY A 209 8.53 5.98 12.11
N PHE A 210 9.06 5.94 13.34
CA PHE A 210 8.25 5.70 14.53
C PHE A 210 7.17 6.77 14.80
N LYS A 211 7.28 7.97 14.22
CA LYS A 211 6.28 9.02 14.38
C LYS A 211 5.00 8.71 13.59
N GLY A 212 5.13 8.11 12.42
CA GLY A 212 3.98 7.71 11.59
C GLY A 212 3.23 6.52 12.19
N ILE A 213 3.96 5.44 12.51
CA ILE A 213 3.36 4.20 13.04
C ILE A 213 2.68 4.37 14.41
N GLY A 214 3.20 5.27 15.26
CA GLY A 214 2.67 5.56 16.60
C GLY A 214 1.62 6.67 16.65
N LYS A 215 1.16 7.14 15.48
CA LYS A 215 0.26 8.29 15.36
C LYS A 215 -1.16 7.99 15.88
N PRO A 216 -1.79 8.89 16.64
CA PRO A 216 -3.18 8.73 17.03
C PRO A 216 -4.13 8.71 15.83
N PHE A 217 -5.21 7.94 15.94
CA PHE A 217 -6.23 7.78 14.89
C PHE A 217 -6.90 9.10 14.46
N SER A 218 -6.92 10.10 15.33
CA SER A 218 -7.42 11.45 15.03
C SER A 218 -6.54 12.22 14.03
N GLN A 219 -5.27 11.83 13.90
CA GLN A 219 -4.30 12.42 12.99
C GLN A 219 -4.11 11.57 11.72
N ARG A 220 -5.03 10.63 11.47
CA ARG A 220 -4.88 9.72 10.34
C ARG A 220 -4.85 10.40 8.98
N TYR A 221 -4.06 9.82 8.08
CA TYR A 221 -3.82 10.31 6.72
C TYR A 221 -3.21 11.71 6.62
N LYS A 222 -2.67 12.22 7.74
CA LYS A 222 -1.81 13.39 7.76
C LYS A 222 -0.39 12.90 7.92
N LEU A 223 0.44 13.15 6.92
CA LEU A 223 1.84 12.75 6.97
C LEU A 223 2.60 13.60 7.98
N GLU A 224 3.41 12.93 8.78
CA GLU A 224 4.45 13.57 9.54
C GLU A 224 5.59 14.05 8.62
N ARG A 225 6.46 14.90 9.15
CA ARG A 225 7.62 15.39 8.40
C ARG A 225 8.56 14.23 8.04
N PHE A 226 8.98 14.17 6.77
CA PHE A 226 9.90 13.16 6.24
C PHE A 226 11.35 13.47 6.63
N GLY A 227 11.72 13.23 7.88
CA GLY A 227 13.11 13.27 8.36
C GLY A 227 13.93 14.49 7.88
N ARG A 228 15.21 14.24 7.58
CA ARG A 228 16.17 15.23 7.04
C ARG A 228 16.53 14.97 5.56
N GLY A 229 15.71 14.22 4.84
CA GLY A 229 15.96 13.86 3.43
C GLY A 229 17.11 12.87 3.18
N GLY A 230 17.52 12.06 4.17
CA GLY A 230 18.59 11.07 3.97
C GLY A 230 18.29 10.08 2.82
N TYR A 231 17.03 9.62 2.73
CA TYR A 231 16.57 8.75 1.65
C TYR A 231 16.68 9.43 0.25
N VAL A 232 16.54 10.75 0.17
CA VAL A 232 16.74 11.49 -1.08
C VAL A 232 18.22 11.49 -1.46
N ARG A 233 19.14 11.67 -0.50
CA ARG A 233 20.59 11.56 -0.76
C ARG A 233 20.95 10.18 -1.28
N VAL A 234 20.36 9.13 -0.72
CA VAL A 234 20.52 7.74 -1.19
C VAL A 234 20.08 7.62 -2.65
N ALA A 235 18.88 8.07 -3.00
CA ALA A 235 18.39 8.04 -4.39
C ALA A 235 19.28 8.83 -5.36
N LEU A 236 19.74 10.02 -4.94
CA LEU A 236 20.65 10.87 -5.74
C LEU A 236 22.00 10.19 -5.97
N ARG A 237 22.61 9.62 -4.93
CA ARG A 237 23.90 8.89 -5.02
C ARG A 237 23.81 7.61 -5.84
N ALA A 238 22.67 6.93 -5.78
CA ALA A 238 22.40 5.74 -6.58
C ALA A 238 22.03 6.08 -8.03
N GLY A 239 21.52 7.30 -8.29
CA GLY A 239 21.00 7.69 -9.59
C GLY A 239 19.72 6.93 -9.95
N THR A 240 18.90 6.57 -8.96
CA THR A 240 17.69 5.77 -9.15
C THR A 240 16.42 6.59 -8.89
N PRO A 241 15.33 6.37 -9.64
CA PRO A 241 14.08 7.11 -9.44
C PRO A 241 13.49 6.88 -8.05
N ILE A 242 12.80 7.89 -7.54
CA ILE A 242 11.98 7.78 -6.32
C ILE A 242 10.54 7.51 -6.74
N ILE A 243 9.93 6.45 -6.24
CA ILE A 243 8.54 6.09 -6.48
C ILE A 243 7.73 6.41 -5.21
N PRO A 244 6.89 7.45 -5.21
CA PRO A 244 6.00 7.73 -4.09
C PRO A 244 4.96 6.61 -3.97
N VAL A 245 4.70 6.12 -2.76
CA VAL A 245 3.70 5.07 -2.51
C VAL A 245 2.72 5.56 -1.45
N ALA A 246 1.42 5.48 -1.74
CA ALA A 246 0.37 5.85 -0.82
C ALA A 246 -0.39 4.60 -0.35
N ILE A 247 -0.36 4.34 0.95
CA ILE A 247 -0.96 3.19 1.61
C ILE A 247 -2.12 3.68 2.48
N ILE A 248 -3.31 3.18 2.16
CA ILE A 248 -4.57 3.49 2.83
C ILE A 248 -5.14 2.22 3.42
N GLY A 249 -5.79 2.30 4.58
CA GLY A 249 -6.30 1.13 5.29
C GLY A 249 -5.51 0.79 6.54
N SER A 250 -4.19 1.00 6.51
CA SER A 250 -3.26 0.63 7.58
C SER A 250 -3.53 1.38 8.88
N GLU A 251 -3.95 2.64 8.80
CA GLU A 251 -4.27 3.45 9.99
C GLU A 251 -5.55 3.01 10.71
N GLU A 252 -6.46 2.28 10.05
CA GLU A 252 -7.63 1.70 10.69
C GLU A 252 -7.39 0.32 11.30
N THR A 253 -6.26 -0.31 11.02
CA THR A 253 -5.93 -1.64 11.52
C THR A 253 -5.79 -1.66 13.04
N TYR A 254 -5.18 -0.63 13.60
CA TYR A 254 -5.10 -0.40 15.05
C TYR A 254 -5.39 1.07 15.34
N PRO A 255 -6.66 1.43 15.59
CA PRO A 255 -7.01 2.81 15.92
C PRO A 255 -6.38 3.22 17.25
N ILE A 256 -5.22 3.88 17.21
CA ILE A 256 -4.51 4.36 18.40
C ILE A 256 -5.28 5.54 18.98
N VAL A 257 -5.74 5.41 20.22
CA VAL A 257 -6.44 6.49 20.94
C VAL A 257 -5.44 7.35 21.72
N GLY A 258 -4.34 6.75 22.18
CA GLY A 258 -3.29 7.45 22.89
C GLY A 258 -2.02 6.61 23.06
N ASN A 259 -0.97 7.23 23.60
CA ASN A 259 0.31 6.58 23.86
C ASN A 259 0.71 6.71 25.34
N VAL A 260 1.16 5.61 25.95
CA VAL A 260 1.60 5.58 27.35
C VAL A 260 3.11 5.82 27.44
N ARG A 261 3.49 7.10 27.58
CA ARG A 261 4.90 7.52 27.56
C ARG A 261 5.77 6.87 28.63
N TRP A 262 5.24 6.67 29.85
CA TRP A 262 6.03 6.08 30.94
C TRP A 262 6.33 4.60 30.69
N LEU A 263 5.37 3.86 30.13
CA LEU A 263 5.53 2.43 29.82
C LEU A 263 6.43 2.22 28.60
N ALA A 264 6.32 3.10 27.60
CA ALA A 264 7.26 3.15 26.47
C ALA A 264 8.71 3.30 26.96
N ARG A 265 8.97 4.22 27.90
CA ARG A 265 10.31 4.40 28.49
C ARG A 265 10.77 3.21 29.32
N LEU A 266 9.86 2.60 30.09
CA LEU A 266 10.17 1.44 30.93
C LEU A 266 10.59 0.23 30.10
N LEU A 267 9.99 0.06 28.92
CA LEU A 267 10.22 -1.07 28.02
C LEU A 267 11.25 -0.77 26.91
N ASP A 268 11.88 0.40 26.93
CA ASP A 268 12.78 0.88 25.85
C ASP A 268 12.13 0.84 24.45
N LEU A 269 10.85 1.22 24.39
CA LEU A 269 10.06 1.29 23.16
C LEU A 269 9.85 2.76 22.72
N PRO A 270 9.79 3.03 21.41
CA PRO A 270 9.59 4.38 20.88
C PRO A 270 8.19 4.93 21.21
N TYR A 271 7.20 4.04 21.32
CA TYR A 271 5.84 4.35 21.74
C TYR A 271 5.22 3.10 22.36
N PHE A 272 4.17 3.30 23.15
CA PHE A 272 3.33 2.22 23.69
C PHE A 272 1.88 2.57 23.37
N PRO A 273 1.28 1.97 22.33
CA PRO A 273 -0.04 2.39 21.85
C PRO A 273 -1.14 1.82 22.75
N ILE A 274 -2.08 2.68 23.15
CA ILE A 274 -3.41 2.28 23.59
C ILE A 274 -4.30 2.36 22.34
N THR A 275 -4.75 1.22 21.87
CA THR A 275 -5.72 1.13 20.79
C THR A 275 -7.13 1.12 21.36
N TRP A 276 -8.13 1.29 20.51
CA TRP A 276 -9.52 1.10 20.94
C TRP A 276 -9.76 -0.29 21.55
N GLN A 277 -9.15 -1.35 20.97
CA GLN A 277 -9.32 -2.72 21.46
C GLN A 277 -8.33 -3.16 22.56
N PHE A 278 -7.15 -2.52 22.67
CA PHE A 278 -6.13 -2.85 23.66
C PHE A 278 -5.87 -1.67 24.61
N PRO A 279 -5.98 -1.86 25.94
CA PRO A 279 -5.97 -3.13 26.67
C PRO A 279 -7.35 -3.75 26.96
N LEU A 280 -8.45 -3.13 26.53
CA LEU A 280 -9.81 -3.50 26.91
C LEU A 280 -10.18 -4.99 26.66
N LEU A 281 -9.78 -5.54 25.53
CA LEU A 281 -10.05 -6.93 25.14
C LEU A 281 -8.90 -7.90 25.48
N GLY A 282 -7.91 -7.46 26.28
CA GLY A 282 -6.73 -8.25 26.60
C GLY A 282 -5.95 -8.67 25.35
N PRO A 283 -5.49 -9.94 25.25
CA PRO A 283 -4.73 -10.42 24.08
C PRO A 283 -5.50 -10.33 22.75
N LEU A 284 -6.83 -10.43 22.75
CA LEU A 284 -7.62 -10.23 21.53
C LEU A 284 -7.53 -8.81 21.00
N GLY A 285 -7.20 -7.85 21.87
CA GLY A 285 -6.92 -6.47 21.50
C GLY A 285 -5.66 -6.30 20.63
N LEU A 286 -4.80 -7.33 20.55
CA LEU A 286 -3.62 -7.34 19.69
C LEU A 286 -3.93 -7.80 18.27
N LEU A 287 -5.16 -8.22 17.98
CA LEU A 287 -5.56 -8.57 16.62
C LEU A 287 -5.85 -7.29 15.81
N PRO A 288 -5.40 -7.23 14.55
CA PRO A 288 -5.71 -6.12 13.67
C PRO A 288 -7.22 -6.05 13.41
N LEU A 289 -7.76 -4.89 13.05
CA LEU A 289 -9.10 -4.79 12.48
C LEU A 289 -9.05 -5.08 10.97
N PRO A 290 -10.07 -5.74 10.39
CA PRO A 290 -10.12 -6.10 8.97
C PRO A 290 -10.50 -4.89 8.10
N SER A 291 -9.63 -3.87 8.04
CA SER A 291 -9.81 -2.70 7.18
C SER A 291 -9.51 -3.04 5.72
N ARG A 292 -10.18 -2.37 4.77
CA ARG A 292 -9.88 -2.48 3.34
C ARG A 292 -8.70 -1.60 2.95
N TRP A 293 -7.73 -2.19 2.27
CA TRP A 293 -6.48 -1.50 1.93
C TRP A 293 -6.40 -1.12 0.46
N PHE A 294 -5.76 0.01 0.21
CA PHE A 294 -5.44 0.49 -1.13
C PHE A 294 -3.98 0.97 -1.16
N ILE A 295 -3.20 0.43 -2.08
CA ILE A 295 -1.79 0.78 -2.28
C ILE A 295 -1.64 1.37 -3.67
N GLU A 296 -1.34 2.67 -3.75
CA GLU A 296 -1.06 3.33 -5.02
C GLU A 296 0.44 3.57 -5.15
N PHE A 297 1.02 3.10 -6.26
CA PHE A 297 2.38 3.42 -6.69
C PHE A 297 2.31 4.62 -7.65
N GLY A 298 2.87 5.74 -7.24
CA GLY A 298 2.81 7.01 -7.97
C GLY A 298 3.84 7.12 -9.09
N ALA A 299 3.67 8.14 -9.93
CA ALA A 299 4.62 8.42 -11.01
C ALA A 299 6.05 8.65 -10.47
N PRO A 300 7.08 8.16 -11.17
CA PRO A 300 8.46 8.24 -10.70
C PRO A 300 8.93 9.70 -10.69
N ILE A 301 9.51 10.12 -9.57
CA ILE A 301 10.24 11.38 -9.45
C ILE A 301 11.68 11.10 -9.90
N ALA A 302 11.99 11.54 -11.12
CA ALA A 302 13.30 11.37 -11.70
C ALA A 302 14.33 12.24 -10.95
N VAL A 303 15.38 11.58 -10.48
CA VAL A 303 16.61 12.21 -9.99
C VAL A 303 17.80 11.87 -10.90
N THR A 304 17.55 11.11 -11.96
CA THR A 304 18.50 10.75 -13.01
C THR A 304 18.91 11.97 -13.81
N GLY A 305 20.22 12.16 -14.02
CA GLY A 305 20.77 13.28 -14.79
C GLY A 305 21.08 14.54 -13.97
N LEU A 306 20.83 14.52 -12.66
CA LEU A 306 21.38 15.52 -11.75
C LEU A 306 22.89 15.31 -11.56
N PRO A 307 23.66 16.37 -11.28
CA PRO A 307 25.11 16.25 -11.12
C PRO A 307 25.46 15.43 -9.87
N PRO A 308 26.64 14.77 -9.83
CA PRO A 308 26.99 13.85 -8.75
C PRO A 308 27.02 14.46 -7.34
N ASP A 309 27.27 15.77 -7.26
CA ASP A 309 27.30 16.58 -6.03
C ASP A 309 25.90 17.04 -5.57
N ALA A 310 24.85 16.75 -6.34
CA ALA A 310 23.47 17.07 -5.98
C ALA A 310 23.03 16.48 -4.63
N ALA A 311 23.62 15.34 -4.23
CA ALA A 311 23.36 14.71 -2.93
C ALA A 311 23.91 15.53 -1.74
N ASP A 312 24.84 16.44 -1.99
CA ASP A 312 25.48 17.27 -0.96
C ASP A 312 24.80 18.64 -0.81
N ASP A 313 24.02 19.09 -1.81
CA ASP A 313 23.19 20.30 -1.74
C ASP A 313 22.01 20.12 -0.76
N PRO A 314 22.03 20.76 0.42
CA PRO A 314 20.96 20.61 1.41
C PRO A 314 19.63 21.19 0.95
N MET A 315 19.63 22.22 0.10
CA MET A 315 18.41 22.86 -0.36
C MET A 315 17.67 21.97 -1.35
N LEU A 316 18.39 21.41 -2.33
CA LEU A 316 17.83 20.46 -3.28
C LEU A 316 17.28 19.21 -2.58
N VAL A 317 18.03 18.66 -1.62
CA VAL A 317 17.59 17.49 -0.83
C VAL A 317 16.30 17.78 -0.07
N LEU A 318 16.18 18.96 0.54
CA LEU A 318 14.97 19.37 1.25
C LEU A 318 13.80 19.59 0.30
N GLU A 319 14.01 20.26 -0.84
CA GLU A 319 12.99 20.50 -1.85
C GLU A 319 12.43 19.17 -2.40
N LEU A 320 13.30 18.26 -2.80
CA LEU A 320 12.91 16.93 -3.27
C LEU A 320 12.19 16.14 -2.16
N SER A 321 12.64 16.24 -0.91
CA SER A 321 11.99 15.57 0.21
C SER A 321 10.57 16.07 0.44
N GLU A 322 10.36 17.39 0.42
CA GLU A 322 9.03 18.01 0.54
C GLU A 322 8.16 17.69 -0.67
N ARG A 323 8.72 17.70 -1.89
CA ARG A 323 7.99 17.30 -3.11
C ARG A 323 7.48 15.86 -3.02
N VAL A 324 8.32 14.93 -2.54
CA VAL A 324 7.92 13.53 -2.33
C VAL A 324 6.81 13.45 -1.29
N ARG A 325 6.96 14.13 -0.14
CA ARG A 325 5.96 14.16 0.94
C ARG A 325 4.62 14.70 0.43
N ASP A 326 4.63 15.83 -0.26
CA ASP A 326 3.43 16.47 -0.79
C ASP A 326 2.75 15.58 -1.86
N THR A 327 3.53 14.89 -2.69
CA THR A 327 3.00 13.94 -3.67
C THR A 327 2.28 12.79 -2.97
N VAL A 328 2.90 12.14 -1.98
CA VAL A 328 2.26 11.07 -1.18
C VAL A 328 1.01 11.62 -0.47
N GLN A 329 1.07 12.83 0.09
CA GLN A 329 -0.08 13.44 0.77
C GLN A 329 -1.27 13.68 -0.18
N GLN A 330 -0.99 14.14 -1.40
CA GLN A 330 -2.02 14.34 -2.43
C GLN A 330 -2.62 13.02 -2.91
N MET A 331 -1.79 11.98 -3.09
CA MET A 331 -2.25 10.62 -3.42
C MET A 331 -3.20 10.09 -2.33
N LEU A 332 -2.83 10.24 -1.05
CA LEU A 332 -3.69 9.87 0.08
C LEU A 332 -5.05 10.59 0.01
N TYR A 333 -5.07 11.91 -0.15
CA TYR A 333 -6.32 12.67 -0.24
C TYR A 333 -7.18 12.27 -1.43
N ARG A 334 -6.59 12.09 -2.61
CA ARG A 334 -7.31 11.67 -3.81
C ARG A 334 -8.00 10.33 -3.59
N ASN A 335 -7.28 9.33 -3.08
CA ASN A 335 -7.82 7.99 -2.88
C ASN A 335 -8.85 7.94 -1.74
N LEU A 336 -8.69 8.76 -0.70
CA LEU A 336 -9.68 8.87 0.38
C LEU A 336 -11.02 9.42 -0.11
N MET A 337 -11.02 10.38 -1.04
CA MET A 337 -12.26 10.88 -1.66
C MET A 337 -12.97 9.80 -2.48
N GLY A 338 -12.22 8.87 -3.08
CA GLY A 338 -12.77 7.74 -3.82
C GLY A 338 -13.26 6.57 -2.95
N ARG A 339 -12.92 6.56 -1.66
CA ARG A 339 -13.17 5.41 -0.76
C ARG A 339 -14.62 5.38 -0.29
N ARG A 340 -15.36 4.33 -0.65
CA ARG A 340 -16.77 4.13 -0.27
C ARG A 340 -16.97 3.54 1.13
N SER A 341 -16.03 2.74 1.61
CA SER A 341 -16.14 1.98 2.86
C SER A 341 -14.76 1.68 3.44
N VAL A 342 -14.70 1.60 4.77
CA VAL A 342 -13.48 1.32 5.54
C VAL A 342 -13.34 -0.18 5.85
N PHE A 343 -14.45 -0.86 6.16
CA PHE A 343 -14.43 -2.24 6.67
C PHE A 343 -15.24 -3.23 5.83
N LEU A 344 -16.28 -2.77 5.12
CA LEU A 344 -17.22 -3.61 4.36
C LEU A 344 -17.03 -3.53 2.87
#